data_AF-A0A1Q7BYM4-F1
#
_entry.id   AF-A0A1Q7BYM4-F1
#
_cell.length_a   1.000
_cell.length_b   1.000
_cell.length_c   1.000
_cell.angle_alpha   90.00
_cell.angle_beta   90.00
_cell.angle_gamma   90.00
#
_symmetry.space_group_name_H-M   'P 1'
#
loop_
_entity.id
_entity.type
_entity.pdbx_description
1 polymer ?
#
loop_
_entity_poly.entity_id
_entity_poly.type
_entity_poly.pdbx_seq_one_letter_code
_entity_poly.pdbx_strand_id
1 'polypeptide(L)' 'MPEIYVHAVKGRSLDQKRALIKDITDAVVKNFSVPAEAVMVEIVESEPTAKAKGGALFSEMRR' A
#
# COMPACT_ATOMS: atom_id res chain seq x y z
N MET A 1 12.21 13.49 5.42
CA MET A 1 10.76 13.31 5.24
C MET A 1 10.56 12.10 4.33
N PRO A 2 10.40 10.88 4.88
CA PRO A 2 10.20 9.68 4.08
C PRO A 2 8.77 9.60 3.51
N GLU A 3 8.67 9.18 2.25
CA GLU A 3 7.39 8.97 1.57
C GLU A 3 7.31 7.55 1.02
N ILE A 4 6.17 6.90 1.22
CA ILE A 4 5.95 5.50 0.87
C ILE A 4 4.65 5.38 0.06
N TYR A 5 4.78 4.87 -1.17
CA TYR A 5 3.64 4.58 -2.04
C TYR A 5 3.41 3.07 -2.12
N VAL A 6 2.22 2.63 -1.74
CA VAL A 6 1.79 1.23 -1.86
C VAL A 6 0.84 1.08 -3.03
N HIS A 7 1.34 0.55 -4.14
CA HIS A 7 0.52 0.27 -5.31
C HIS A 7 -0.22 -1.07 -5.18
N ALA A 8 -1.49 -1.04 -4.82
CA ALA A 8 -2.33 -2.24 -4.64
C ALA A 8 -3.38 -2.40 -5.75
N VAL A 9 -3.97 -3.59 -5.85
CA VAL A 9 -5.25 -3.80 -6.54
C VAL A 9 -6.36 -3.55 -5.52
N LYS A 10 -7.44 -2.87 -5.91
CA LYS A 10 -8.59 -2.62 -5.03
C LYS A 10 -9.16 -3.90 -4.42
N GLY A 11 -9.78 -3.74 -3.24
CA GLY A 11 -10.54 -4.81 -2.57
C GLY A 11 -9.94 -5.26 -1.24
N ARG A 12 -9.10 -4.45 -0.59
CA ARG A 12 -8.73 -4.64 0.82
C ARG A 12 -9.68 -3.88 1.72
N SER A 13 -10.00 -4.44 2.89
CA SER A 13 -10.86 -3.77 3.85
C SER A 13 -10.17 -2.52 4.43
N LEU A 14 -10.95 -1.63 5.02
CA LEU A 14 -10.40 -0.44 5.67
C LEU A 14 -9.48 -0.81 6.84
N ASP A 15 -9.80 -1.86 7.59
CA ASP A 15 -8.95 -2.31 8.71
C ASP A 15 -7.61 -2.88 8.25
N GLN A 16 -7.59 -3.60 7.12
CA GLN A 16 -6.33 -4.03 6.51
C GLN A 16 -5.46 -2.84 6.08
N LYS A 17 -6.08 -1.79 5.52
CA LYS A 17 -5.36 -0.56 5.13
C LYS A 17 -4.78 0.15 6.35
N ARG A 18 -5.56 0.29 7.43
CA ARG A 18 -5.13 0.91 8.69
C ARG A 18 -3.94 0.17 9.31
N ALA A 19 -4.04 -1.16 9.40
CA ALA A 19 -2.96 -1.99 9.93
C ALA A 19 -1.68 -1.82 9.11
N LEU A 20 -1.78 -1.90 7.77
CA LEU A 20 -0.63 -1.73 6.88
C LEU A 20 0.02 -0.36 7.01
N ILE A 21 -0.76 0.73 7.05
CA ILE A 21 -0.24 2.09 7.22
C ILE A 21 0.52 2.20 8.54
N LYS A 22 -0.05 1.68 9.63
CA LYS A 22 0.58 1.71 10.95
C LYS A 22 1.92 0.97 10.95
N ASP A 23 1.94 -0.24 10.42
CA ASP A 23 3.14 -1.09 10.43
C ASP A 23 4.27 -0.51 9.54
N ILE A 24 3.92 0.10 8.40
CA ILE A 24 4.89 0.81 7.55
C ILE A 24 5.46 2.02 8.29
N THR A 25 4.61 2.86 8.90
CA THR A 25 5.05 4.03 9.64
C THR A 25 5.99 3.64 10.79
N ASP A 26 5.61 2.62 11.58
CA ASP A 26 6.43 2.13 12.69
C ASP A 26 7.80 1.61 12.20
N ALA A 27 7.83 0.90 11.07
CA ALA A 27 9.07 0.42 10.47
C ALA A 27 9.98 1.58 10.02
N VAL A 28 9.42 2.63 9.43
CA VAL A 28 10.18 3.79 8.98
C VAL A 28 10.73 4.57 10.18
N VAL A 29 9.89 4.87 11.17
CA VAL A 29 10.29 5.54 12.42
C VAL A 29 11.46 4.78 13.07
N LYS A 30 11.33 3.46 13.22
CA LYS A 30 12.35 2.61 13.83
C LYS A 30 13.69 2.69 13.10
N ASN A 31 13.68 2.58 11.77
CA ASN A 31 14.93 2.41 11.01
C ASN A 31 15.56 3.72 10.56
N PHE A 32 14.75 4.78 10.38
CA PHE A 32 15.24 6.07 9.90
C PHE A 32 15.39 7.08 11.04
N SER A 33 14.98 6.71 12.26
CA SER A 33 15.08 7.55 13.46
C SER A 33 14.42 8.92 13.27
N VAL A 34 13.27 8.94 12.60
CA VAL A 34 12.44 10.14 12.37
C VAL A 34 11.16 10.06 13.21
N PRO A 35 10.56 11.21 13.58
CA PRO A 35 9.28 11.19 14.27
C PRO A 35 8.16 10.76 13.30
N ALA A 36 7.05 10.26 13.84
CA ALA A 36 5.97 9.65 13.04
C ALA A 36 5.29 10.66 12.10
N GLU A 37 5.16 11.91 12.51
CA GLU A 37 4.58 12.99 11.70
C GLU A 37 5.43 13.36 10.46
N ALA A 38 6.69 12.91 10.40
CA ALA A 38 7.55 13.11 9.24
C ALA A 38 7.41 12.02 8.17
N VAL A 39 6.60 10.97 8.43
CA VAL A 39 6.40 9.82 7.54
C VAL A 39 5.05 9.92 6.83
N MET A 40 5.08 9.86 5.50
CA MET A 40 3.87 9.83 4.68
C MET A 40 3.69 8.46 4.04
N VAL A 41 2.47 7.91 4.10
CA VAL A 41 2.10 6.65 3.45
C VAL A 41 0.84 6.86 2.61
N GLU A 42 0.93 6.59 1.32
CA GLU A 42 -0.19 6.63 0.38
C GLU A 42 -0.45 5.24 -0.21
N ILE A 43 -1.70 4.77 -0.15
CA ILE A 43 -2.12 3.54 -0.83
C ILE A 43 -2.78 3.94 -2.15
N VAL A 44 -2.10 3.65 -3.26
CA VAL A 44 -2.59 3.89 -4.61
C VAL A 44 -3.23 2.61 -5.14
N GLU A 45 -4.57 2.58 -5.17
CA GLU A 45 -5.30 1.41 -5.64
C GLU A 45 -5.73 1.54 -7.10
N SER A 46 -5.49 0.49 -7.87
CA SER A 46 -6.02 0.35 -9.22
C SER A 46 -7.20 -0.62 -9.24
N GLU A 47 -8.20 -0.35 -10.06
CA GLU A 47 -9.25 -1.33 -10.35
C GLU A 47 -8.63 -2.63 -10.91
N PRO A 48 -9.20 -3.82 -10.62
CA PRO A 48 -8.71 -5.07 -11.19
C PRO A 48 -8.71 -5.10 -12.72
N THR A 49 -9.57 -4.30 -13.36
CA THR A 49 -9.67 -4.12 -14.81
C THR A 49 -8.62 -3.16 -15.39
N ALA A 50 -7.85 -2.48 -14.55
CA ALA A 50 -6.84 -1.48 -14.94
C ALA A 50 -5.44 -1.82 -14.43
N LYS A 51 -5.23 -3.03 -13.92
CA LYS A 51 -3.95 -3.52 -13.43
C LYS A 51 -3.76 -4.96 -13.88
N ALA A 52 -2.56 -5.29 -14.33
CA ALA A 52 -2.24 -6.59 -14.91
C ALA A 52 -0.95 -7.16 -14.32
N LYS A 53 -0.78 -8.48 -14.43
CA LYS A 53 0.49 -9.17 -14.18
C LYS A 53 0.61 -10.31 -15.19
N GLY A 54 1.80 -10.52 -15.75
CA GLY A 54 2.02 -11.61 -16.72
C GLY A 54 1.12 -11.55 -17.96
N GLY A 55 0.72 -10.35 -18.40
CA GLY A 55 -0.10 -10.15 -19.59
C GLY A 55 -1.62 -10.36 -19.41
N ALA A 56 -2.11 -10.63 -18.20
CA ALA A 56 -3.53 -10.76 -17.90
C ALA A 56 -3.99 -9.72 -16.86
N LEU A 57 -5.22 -9.22 -16.97
CA LEU A 57 -5.80 -8.31 -15.98
C LEU A 57 -6.07 -9.03 -14.66
N PHE A 58 -5.96 -8.32 -13.55
CA PHE A 58 -6.32 -8.89 -12.24
C PHE A 58 -7.80 -9.27 -12.15
N SER A 59 -8.68 -8.66 -12.95
CA SER A 59 -10.08 -9.08 -13.10
C SER A 59 -10.25 -10.45 -13.76
N GLU A 60 -9.26 -10.91 -14.53
CA GLU A 60 -9.29 -12.18 -15.28
C GLU A 60 -8.56 -13.30 -14.52
N MET A 61 -7.73 -12.94 -13.55
CA MET A 61 -7.04 -13.89 -12.68
C MET A 61 -8.02 -14.49 -11.68
N ARG A 62 -8.21 -15.81 -11.72
CA ARG A 62 -8.87 -16.53 -10.63
C ARG A 62 -7.99 -16.45 -9.38
N ARG A 63 -8.60 -16.10 -8.24
CA ARG A 63 -7.95 -16.10 -6.94
C ARG A 63 -7.63 -17.51 -6.46
#